data_AF-A0AAD6JWY7-F1
#
_entry.id   AF-A0AAD6JWY7-F1
#
_cell.length_a   1.000
_cell.length_b   1.000
_cell.length_c   1.000
_cell.angle_alpha   90.00
_cell.angle_beta   90.00
_cell.angle_gamma   90.00
#
_symmetry.space_group_name_H-M   'P 1'
#
loop_
_entity.id
_entity.type
_entity.pdbx_description
1 polymer ?
#
loop_
_entity_poly.entity_id
_entity_poly.type
_entity_poly.pdbx_seq_one_letter_code
_entity_poly.pdbx_strand_id
1 'polypeptide(L)'
;MLRNLLWATSKHDVYLMQNYSVMHWSSLLRRGKEVLNVAKPIAPTRQRPGLLSDSLSRVQISTMTVKDNLMVAGGFQGELICKYLDQPGVAFCKKMTTGENAITNAVDVYRNHNGAMRIMVANNDAQVRVFDAETFASLNCFSFQLVCK
;
A
#
# COMPACT_ATOMS: atom_id res chain seq x y z
N MET A 1 -9.97 -11.28 8.34
CA MET A 1 -9.21 -10.03 8.57
C MET A 1 -7.94 -10.37 9.35
N LEU A 2 -6.75 -10.06 8.83
CA LEU A 2 -5.51 -10.18 9.60
C LEU A 2 -5.58 -9.23 10.79
N ARG A 3 -5.39 -9.76 12.00
CA ARG A 3 -5.70 -9.04 13.24
C ARG A 3 -4.55 -8.16 13.74
N ASN A 4 -3.32 -8.34 13.21
CA ASN A 4 -2.08 -7.78 13.75
C ASN A 4 -1.16 -7.18 12.68
N LEU A 5 -1.72 -6.40 11.75
CA LEU A 5 -0.91 -5.67 10.78
C LEU A 5 -0.38 -4.38 11.44
N LEU A 6 0.93 -4.31 11.65
CA LEU A 6 1.59 -3.17 12.30
C LEU A 6 2.91 -2.82 11.60
N TRP A 7 3.28 -1.54 11.69
CA TRP A 7 4.55 -1.04 11.15
C TRP A 7 5.06 0.10 12.01
N ALA A 8 6.32 0.04 12.44
CA ALA A 8 6.95 1.11 13.21
C ALA A 8 7.91 1.90 12.29
N THR A 9 7.79 3.23 12.30
CA THR A 9 8.72 4.10 11.55
C THR A 9 9.79 4.70 12.46
N SER A 10 9.54 4.71 13.77
CA SER A 10 10.44 5.19 14.80
C SER A 10 10.10 4.48 16.12
N LYS A 11 10.90 4.70 17.17
CA LYS A 11 10.54 4.25 18.53
C LYS A 11 9.26 4.89 19.08
N HIS A 12 8.78 5.94 18.43
CA HIS A 12 7.63 6.73 18.89
C HIS A 12 6.38 6.55 18.05
N ASP A 13 6.51 6.06 16.81
CA ASP A 13 5.46 6.10 15.80
C ASP A 13 5.17 4.70 15.27
N VAL A 14 3.96 4.23 15.59
CA VAL A 14 3.45 2.93 15.17
C VAL A 14 2.19 3.13 14.33
N TYR A 15 2.12 2.44 13.21
CA TYR A 15 0.95 2.34 12.35
C TYR A 15 0.35 0.97 12.54
N LEU A 16 -0.96 0.89 12.71
CA LEU A 16 -1.65 -0.37 12.93
C LEU A 16 -3.00 -0.39 12.22
N MET A 17 -3.42 -1.57 11.79
CA MET A 17 -4.73 -1.77 11.19
C MET A 17 -5.77 -2.10 12.27
N GLN A 18 -6.84 -1.31 12.35
CA GLN A 18 -7.94 -1.48 13.29
C GLN A 18 -9.28 -1.07 12.63
N ASN A 19 -10.30 -1.93 12.68
CA ASN A 19 -11.66 -1.61 12.21
C ASN A 19 -11.74 -1.01 10.80
N TYR A 20 -11.05 -1.61 9.81
CA TYR A 20 -10.94 -1.09 8.44
C TYR A 20 -10.24 0.27 8.33
N SER A 21 -9.49 0.67 9.36
CA SER A 21 -8.73 1.91 9.36
C SER A 21 -7.29 1.66 9.75
N VAL A 22 -6.36 2.31 9.05
CA VAL A 22 -4.98 2.41 9.50
C VAL A 22 -4.86 3.60 10.43
N MET A 23 -4.47 3.31 11.66
CA MET A 23 -4.29 4.25 12.74
C MET A 23 -2.80 4.53 12.91
N HIS A 24 -2.42 5.79 13.06
CA HIS A 24 -1.10 6.19 13.55
C HIS A 24 -1.21 6.48 15.04
N TRP A 25 -0.44 5.76 15.85
CA TRP A 25 -0.29 6.02 17.26
C TRP A 25 1.09 6.60 17.55
N SER A 26 1.12 7.74 18.23
CA SER A 26 2.35 8.40 18.64
C SER A 26 2.47 8.39 20.17
N SER A 27 3.55 7.80 20.69
CA SER A 27 3.84 7.80 22.13
C SER A 27 4.13 9.20 22.68
N LEU A 28 4.71 10.08 21.85
CA LEU A 28 5.02 11.46 22.22
C LEU A 28 3.73 12.27 22.42
N LEU A 29 2.77 12.10 21.49
CA LEU A 29 1.48 12.80 21.56
C LEU A 29 0.45 12.05 22.41
N ARG A 30 0.76 10.82 22.84
CA ARG A 30 -0.12 9.90 23.58
C ARG A 30 -1.52 9.76 22.97
N ARG A 31 -1.61 9.78 21.63
CA ARG A 31 -2.89 9.71 20.91
C ARG A 31 -2.77 8.94 19.61
N GLY A 32 -3.89 8.36 19.21
CA GLY A 32 -4.09 7.78 17.88
C GLY A 32 -4.74 8.78 16.93
N LYS A 33 -4.40 8.71 15.65
CA LYS A 33 -5.06 9.44 14.56
C LYS A 33 -5.34 8.47 13.41
N GLU A 34 -6.54 8.54 12.84
CA GLU A 34 -6.85 7.81 11.61
C GLU A 34 -6.06 8.40 10.44
N VAL A 35 -5.35 7.53 9.71
CA VAL A 35 -4.56 7.88 8.52
C VAL A 35 -5.29 7.49 7.25
N LEU A 36 -5.88 6.29 7.21
CA LEU A 36 -6.58 5.77 6.05
C LEU A 36 -7.78 4.97 6.51
N ASN A 37 -8.95 5.21 5.92
CA ASN A 37 -10.15 4.41 6.12
C ASN A 37 -10.47 3.66 4.82
N VAL A 38 -10.46 2.32 4.87
CA VAL A 38 -10.70 1.47 3.70
C VAL A 38 -12.09 0.83 3.68
N ALA A 39 -12.96 1.17 4.64
CA ALA A 39 -14.37 0.75 4.61
C ALA A 39 -15.19 1.53 3.59
N LYS A 40 -14.82 2.80 3.35
CA LYS A 40 -15.49 3.70 2.42
C LYS A 40 -14.90 3.56 1.01
N PRO A 41 -15.60 4.03 -0.04
CA PRO A 41 -15.01 4.15 -1.36
C PRO A 41 -13.74 5.01 -1.31
N ILE A 42 -12.65 4.45 -1.84
CA ILE A 42 -11.35 5.07 -1.95
C ILE A 42 -11.18 5.46 -3.42
N ALA A 43 -10.95 6.74 -3.65
CA ALA A 43 -10.54 7.25 -4.95
C ALA A 43 -9.29 8.14 -4.76
N PRO A 44 -8.37 8.17 -5.73
CA PRO A 44 -7.24 9.08 -5.67
C PRO A 44 -7.75 10.52 -5.62
N THR A 45 -7.25 11.32 -4.69
CA THR A 45 -7.68 12.72 -4.51
C THR A 45 -7.06 13.63 -5.58
N ARG A 46 -5.96 13.21 -6.20
CA ARG A 46 -5.35 13.88 -7.34
C ARG A 46 -5.40 12.96 -8.55
N GLN A 47 -6.15 13.37 -9.57
CA GLN A 47 -6.06 12.74 -10.89
C GLN A 47 -4.72 13.12 -11.52
N ARG A 48 -4.00 12.14 -12.05
CA ARG A 48 -2.74 12.35 -12.76
C ARG A 48 -2.93 11.97 -14.23
N PRO A 49 -2.48 12.79 -15.18
CA PRO A 49 -2.57 12.46 -16.60
C PRO A 49 -1.95 11.08 -16.89
N GLY A 50 -2.69 10.20 -17.56
CA GLY A 50 -2.22 8.86 -17.93
C GLY A 50 -2.36 7.77 -16.87
N LEU A 51 -2.83 8.09 -15.66
CA LEU A 51 -3.08 7.09 -14.61
C LEU A 51 -4.58 6.82 -14.50
N LEU A 52 -5.03 5.63 -14.92
CA LEU A 52 -6.41 5.21 -14.72
C LEU A 52 -6.69 5.12 -13.21
N SER A 53 -7.65 5.92 -12.75
CA SER A 53 -8.09 5.92 -11.35
C SER A 53 -9.16 4.85 -11.16
N ASP A 54 -8.82 3.77 -10.49
CA ASP A 54 -9.82 2.81 -10.01
C ASP A 54 -10.39 3.32 -8.68
N SER A 55 -11.71 3.28 -8.55
CA SER A 55 -12.33 3.38 -7.23
C SER A 55 -12.29 2.01 -6.58
N LEU A 56 -11.71 1.94 -5.37
CA LEU A 56 -11.72 0.74 -4.55
C LEU A 56 -12.78 0.91 -3.48
N SER A 57 -13.41 -0.18 -3.04
CA SER A 57 -14.36 -0.11 -1.93
C SER A 57 -14.19 -1.32 -1.02
N ARG A 58 -14.29 -1.09 0.29
CA ARG A 58 -14.23 -2.14 1.32
C ARG A 58 -13.00 -3.05 1.13
N VAL A 59 -11.82 -2.45 1.06
CA VAL A 59 -10.58 -3.20 0.85
C VAL A 59 -10.19 -3.93 2.13
N GLN A 60 -10.03 -5.24 2.04
CA GLN A 60 -9.45 -6.02 3.14
C GLN A 60 -7.93 -6.00 2.99
N ILE A 61 -7.24 -5.26 3.86
CA ILE A 61 -5.77 -5.15 3.82
C ILE A 61 -5.13 -6.49 4.23
N SER A 62 -4.17 -6.95 3.43
CA SER A 62 -3.32 -8.13 3.68
C SER A 62 -1.92 -7.76 4.13
N THR A 63 -1.38 -6.64 3.64
CA THR A 63 0.00 -6.21 3.90
C THR A 63 0.09 -4.69 3.92
N MET A 64 1.04 -4.12 4.65
CA MET A 64 1.35 -2.69 4.58
C MET A 64 2.81 -2.40 4.90
N THR A 65 3.29 -1.27 4.42
CA THR A 65 4.56 -0.68 4.82
C THR A 65 4.41 0.83 4.96
N VAL A 66 5.21 1.44 5.84
CA VAL A 66 5.28 2.90 5.99
C VAL A 66 6.73 3.34 6.02
N LYS A 67 7.14 4.19 5.08
CA LYS A 67 8.52 4.66 4.99
C LYS A 67 8.60 6.01 4.31
N ASP A 68 9.47 6.89 4.81
CA ASP A 68 9.79 8.19 4.20
C ASP A 68 8.52 8.97 3.79
N ASN A 69 7.55 9.08 4.71
CA ASN A 69 6.25 9.75 4.53
C ASN A 69 5.24 9.03 3.59
N LEU A 70 5.60 7.90 3.00
CA LEU A 70 4.72 7.11 2.15
C LEU A 70 4.21 5.87 2.90
N MET A 71 2.89 5.77 3.02
CA MET A 71 2.19 4.55 3.42
C MET A 71 1.73 3.80 2.17
N VAL A 72 2.01 2.50 2.12
CA VAL A 72 1.53 1.60 1.06
C VAL A 72 0.81 0.43 1.70
N ALA A 73 -0.38 0.09 1.20
CA ALA A 73 -1.16 -1.05 1.66
C ALA A 73 -1.58 -1.92 0.47
N GLY A 74 -1.49 -3.24 0.66
CA GLY A 74 -1.94 -4.26 -0.27
C GLY A 74 -3.23 -4.94 0.22
N GLY A 75 -4.13 -5.29 -0.70
CA GLY A 75 -5.40 -5.94 -0.39
C GLY A 75 -5.53 -7.39 -0.84
N PHE A 76 -6.56 -8.08 -0.33
CA PHE A 76 -6.88 -9.48 -0.62
C PHE A 76 -7.31 -9.75 -2.07
N GLN A 77 -7.73 -8.73 -2.82
CA GLN A 77 -8.12 -8.85 -4.23
C GLN A 77 -7.09 -8.21 -5.16
N GLY A 78 -5.83 -8.10 -4.73
CA GLY A 78 -4.77 -7.51 -5.55
C GLY A 78 -4.83 -6.00 -5.62
N GLU A 79 -5.47 -5.36 -4.62
CA GLU A 79 -5.46 -3.92 -4.48
C GLU A 79 -4.09 -3.42 -4.03
N LEU A 80 -3.73 -2.22 -4.49
CA LEU A 80 -2.65 -1.40 -3.97
C LEU A 80 -3.21 -0.01 -3.64
N ILE A 81 -2.89 0.50 -2.46
CA ILE A 81 -3.26 1.85 -2.01
C ILE A 81 -1.99 2.54 -1.53
N CYS A 82 -1.73 3.74 -2.04
CA CYS A 82 -0.62 4.57 -1.63
C CYS A 82 -1.13 5.90 -1.09
N LYS A 83 -0.62 6.31 0.07
CA LYS A 83 -1.00 7.54 0.74
C LYS A 83 0.23 8.24 1.31
N TYR A 84 0.38 9.52 0.96
CA TYR A 84 1.30 10.42 1.67
C TYR A 84 0.69 10.82 3.01
N LEU A 85 1.48 10.74 4.08
CA LEU A 85 1.01 10.97 5.45
C LEU A 85 0.81 12.46 5.78
N ASP A 86 1.59 13.32 5.13
CA ASP A 86 1.52 14.77 5.21
C ASP A 86 0.43 15.40 4.32
N GLN A 87 -0.15 14.64 3.40
CA GLN A 87 -1.20 15.11 2.50
C GLN A 87 -2.57 14.53 2.87
N PRO A 88 -3.67 15.28 2.65
CA PRO A 88 -5.02 14.72 2.75
C PRO A 88 -5.29 13.75 1.60
N GLY A 89 -6.12 12.73 1.86
CA GLY A 89 -6.61 11.82 0.83
C GLY A 89 -5.61 10.75 0.38
N VAL A 90 -5.99 10.01 -0.66
CA VAL A 90 -5.20 8.90 -1.24
C VAL A 90 -4.47 9.39 -2.48
N ALA A 91 -3.18 9.05 -2.58
CA ALA A 91 -2.32 9.50 -3.68
C ALA A 91 -2.48 8.59 -4.90
N PHE A 92 -2.66 7.29 -4.67
CA PHE A 92 -2.90 6.30 -5.71
C PHE A 92 -3.67 5.12 -5.16
N CYS A 93 -4.56 4.56 -5.96
CA CYS A 93 -5.12 3.25 -5.71
C CYS A 93 -5.43 2.55 -7.03
N LYS A 94 -5.19 1.23 -7.07
CA LYS A 94 -5.39 0.42 -8.27
C LYS A 94 -5.64 -1.04 -7.90
N LYS A 95 -6.47 -1.73 -8.68
CA LYS A 95 -6.54 -3.19 -8.66
C LYS A 95 -5.54 -3.72 -9.70
N MET A 96 -4.45 -4.33 -9.25
CA MET A 96 -3.34 -4.70 -10.13
C MET A 96 -3.60 -5.96 -10.95
N THR A 97 -4.40 -6.88 -10.41
CA THR A 97 -4.70 -8.16 -11.01
C THR A 97 -6.18 -8.50 -10.79
N THR A 98 -6.78 -9.16 -11.77
CA THR A 98 -8.19 -9.59 -11.76
C THR A 98 -8.33 -11.10 -11.58
N GLY A 99 -7.22 -11.82 -11.38
CA GLY A 99 -7.23 -13.27 -11.20
C GLY A 99 -7.97 -13.70 -9.92
N GLU A 100 -8.51 -14.92 -9.94
CA GLU A 100 -9.00 -15.56 -8.72
C GLU A 100 -7.83 -15.70 -7.74
N ASN A 101 -8.05 -15.33 -6.48
CA ASN A 101 -7.04 -15.33 -5.42
C ASN A 101 -5.86 -14.34 -5.62
N ALA A 102 -6.12 -13.16 -6.17
CA ALA A 102 -5.19 -12.06 -6.46
C ALA A 102 -4.44 -11.40 -5.27
N ILE A 103 -4.43 -11.98 -4.07
CA ILE A 103 -3.90 -11.38 -2.83
C ILE A 103 -2.56 -10.68 -3.05
N THR A 104 -2.47 -9.43 -2.60
CA THR A 104 -1.19 -8.73 -2.46
C THR A 104 -0.48 -9.26 -1.22
N ASN A 105 0.57 -10.03 -1.42
CA ASN A 105 1.27 -10.77 -0.36
C ASN A 105 2.23 -9.88 0.42
N ALA A 106 3.01 -9.08 -0.30
CA ALA A 106 4.01 -8.21 0.30
C ALA A 106 4.05 -6.87 -0.44
N VAL A 107 4.25 -5.81 0.33
CA VAL A 107 4.60 -4.49 -0.18
C VAL A 107 5.83 -4.00 0.56
N ASP A 108 6.75 -3.39 -0.17
CA ASP A 108 7.89 -2.70 0.42
C ASP A 108 8.19 -1.40 -0.31
N VAL A 109 8.80 -0.46 0.42
CA VAL A 109 9.25 0.83 -0.11
C VAL A 109 10.75 0.93 0.10
N TYR A 110 11.49 1.21 -0.97
CA TYR A 110 12.93 1.32 -0.92
C TYR A 110 13.44 2.46 -1.79
N ARG A 111 14.69 2.86 -1.56
CA ARG A 111 15.42 3.81 -2.42
C ARG A 111 16.35 3.03 -3.30
N ASN A 112 16.36 3.31 -4.59
CA ASN A 112 17.37 2.77 -5.49
C ASN A 112 18.71 3.50 -5.30
N HIS A 113 19.75 3.08 -6.04
CA HIS A 113 21.09 3.66 -5.96
C HIS A 113 21.14 5.16 -6.30
N ASN A 114 20.16 5.68 -7.05
CA ASN A 114 20.02 7.10 -7.38
C ASN A 114 19.19 7.88 -6.34
N GLY A 115 18.80 7.25 -5.24
CA GLY A 115 17.99 7.87 -4.17
C GLY A 115 16.48 7.95 -4.46
N ALA A 116 16.05 7.54 -5.66
CA ALA A 116 14.66 7.58 -6.07
C ALA A 116 13.85 6.49 -5.36
N MET A 117 12.67 6.85 -4.85
CA MET A 117 11.81 5.93 -4.12
C MET A 117 11.04 4.99 -5.06
N ARG A 118 10.95 3.74 -4.66
CA ARG A 118 10.32 2.65 -5.40
C ARG A 118 9.37 1.89 -4.49
N ILE A 119 8.27 1.43 -5.07
CA ILE A 119 7.31 0.55 -4.42
C ILE A 119 7.46 -0.82 -5.05
N MET A 120 7.78 -1.83 -4.26
CA MET A 120 7.79 -3.24 -4.70
C MET A 120 6.55 -3.93 -4.17
N VAL A 121 5.89 -4.70 -5.04
CA VAL A 121 4.64 -5.37 -4.72
C VAL A 121 4.69 -6.80 -5.24
N ALA A 122 4.41 -7.76 -4.37
CA ALA A 122 4.28 -9.17 -4.74
C ALA A 122 2.84 -9.63 -4.60
N ASN A 123 2.33 -10.35 -5.59
CA ASN A 123 0.96 -10.87 -5.61
C ASN A 123 0.98 -12.41 -5.76
N ASN A 124 -0.16 -13.03 -5.47
CA ASN A 124 -0.39 -14.46 -5.65
C ASN A 124 -0.36 -14.94 -7.11
N ASP A 125 -0.34 -14.03 -8.09
CA ASP A 125 -0.23 -14.35 -9.52
C ASP A 125 1.21 -14.61 -9.98
N ALA A 126 2.08 -14.94 -9.02
CA ALA A 126 3.51 -15.21 -9.23
C ALA A 126 4.26 -14.06 -9.92
N GLN A 127 3.82 -12.82 -9.69
CA GLN A 127 4.48 -11.61 -10.19
C GLN A 127 4.96 -10.70 -9.07
N VAL A 128 6.13 -10.09 -9.30
CA VAL A 128 6.66 -8.96 -8.54
C VAL A 128 6.65 -7.73 -9.44
N ARG A 129 5.97 -6.69 -8.99
CA ARG A 129 5.80 -5.42 -9.70
C ARG A 129 6.57 -4.32 -9.00
N VAL A 130 7.20 -3.45 -9.77
CA VAL A 130 7.91 -2.27 -9.26
C VAL A 130 7.28 -1.03 -9.82
N PHE A 131 6.90 -0.10 -8.94
CA PHE A 131 6.37 1.21 -9.31
C PHE A 131 7.32 2.31 -8.88
N ASP A 132 7.34 3.38 -9.65
CA ASP A 132 7.93 4.65 -9.22
C ASP A 132 7.05 5.27 -8.13
N ALA A 133 7.61 5.62 -6.97
CA ALA A 133 6.80 6.10 -5.84
C ALA A 133 6.30 7.55 -6.04
N GLU A 134 6.99 8.35 -6.85
CA GLU A 134 6.63 9.73 -7.10
C GLU A 134 5.49 9.82 -8.11
N THR A 135 5.60 9.09 -9.22
CA THR A 135 4.67 9.11 -10.36
C THR A 135 3.61 8.01 -10.31
N PHE A 136 3.85 6.91 -9.56
CA PHE A 136 3.08 5.66 -9.57
C PHE A 136 3.05 4.93 -10.92
N ALA A 137 3.97 5.28 -11.83
CA ALA A 137 4.16 4.55 -13.07
C ALA A 137 4.71 3.14 -12.79
N SER A 138 4.18 2.14 -13.48
CA SER A 138 4.74 0.79 -13.47
C SER A 138 6.09 0.82 -14.19
N LEU A 139 7.16 0.44 -13.50
CA LEU A 139 8.51 0.40 -14.03
C LEU A 139 8.83 -0.99 -14.55
N ASN A 140 8.61 -2.02 -13.73
CA ASN A 140 8.94 -3.41 -14.07
C ASN A 140 7.87 -4.38 -13.58
N CYS A 141 7.77 -5.51 -14.27
CA CYS A 141 7.00 -6.66 -13.85
C CYS A 141 7.82 -7.93 -14.09
N PHE A 142 8.06 -8.70 -13.03
CA PHE A 142 8.84 -9.93 -13.07
C PHE A 142 7.96 -11.10 -12.68
N SER A 143 7.92 -12.13 -13.51
CA SER A 143 7.30 -13.40 -13.17
C SER A 143 8.31 -14.33 -12.52
N PHE A 144 7.88 -15.09 -11.52
CA PHE A 144 8.67 -16.16 -10.93
C PHE A 144 7.90 -17.47 -10.98
N GLN A 145 8.60 -18.60 -10.98
CA GLN A 145 7.95 -19.91 -10.93
C GLN A 145 7.73 -20.30 -9.47
N LEU A 146 6.49 -20.68 -9.15
CA LEU A 146 6.20 -21.40 -7.92
C LEU A 146 6.76 -22.80 -8.09
N VAL A 147 7.86 -23.11 -7.38
CA VAL A 147 8.39 -24.47 -7.36
C VAL A 147 7.45 -25.32 -6.50
N CYS A 148 6.44 -25.92 -7.14
CA CYS A 148 5.74 -27.04 -6.55
C CYS A 148 6.72 -28.23 -6.53
N LYS A 149 7.05 -28.71 -5.33
CA LYS A 149 7.55 -30.08 -5.16
C LYS A 149 6.36 -31.03 -5.11
#